data_AF-A0A0G0FFB8-F1
#
_entry.id   AF-A0A0G0FFB8-F1
#
_cell.length_a   1.000
_cell.length_b   1.000
_cell.length_c   1.000
_cell.angle_alpha   90.00
_cell.angle_beta   90.00
_cell.angle_gamma   90.00
#
_symmetry.space_group_name_H-M   'P 1'
#
loop_
_entity.id
_entity.type
_entity.pdbx_description
1 polymer ?
#
loop_
_entity_poly.entity_id
_entity_poly.type
_entity_poly.pdbx_seq_one_letter_code
_entity_poly.pdbx_strand_id
1 'polypeptide(L)'
;MKRAKKQKAPQQEEKQLDLGMKDPFKNKVLKIKGKTDVMLLQIEVKKFLKDAFFWFVIVSNTGMLIQQGLWLYDNIQRFPSLAPVLNYNLMPDDRVTDKNFLFAFPLITLIGIIISIIVTTKYYNKEKMLTKFILLCTFLASISGSIVLIHLTQNY
;
A
#
# COMPACT_ATOMS: atom_id res chain seq x y z
N MET A 1 -31.90 25.38 -13.01
CA MET A 1 -32.19 24.38 -11.96
C MET A 1 -30.92 24.05 -11.18
N LYS A 2 -30.78 24.54 -9.94
CA LYS A 2 -29.65 24.24 -9.06
C LYS A 2 -29.94 22.93 -8.32
N ARG A 3 -29.14 21.88 -8.56
CA ARG A 3 -29.26 20.59 -7.85
C ARG A 3 -28.74 20.73 -6.42
N ALA A 4 -29.62 20.49 -5.45
CA ALA A 4 -29.33 20.55 -4.03
C ALA A 4 -28.29 19.48 -3.61
N LYS A 5 -27.34 19.89 -2.76
CA LYS A 5 -26.39 19.01 -2.08
C LYS A 5 -27.14 17.97 -1.23
N LYS A 6 -26.93 16.69 -1.53
CA LYS A 6 -27.38 15.56 -0.71
C LYS A 6 -26.55 15.54 0.58
N GLN A 7 -27.07 16.14 1.66
CA GLN A 7 -26.52 15.99 3.01
C GLN A 7 -26.61 14.51 3.41
N LYS A 8 -25.47 13.88 3.66
CA LYS A 8 -25.43 12.54 4.27
C LYS A 8 -25.86 12.68 5.73
N ALA A 9 -26.91 11.96 6.10
CA ALA A 9 -27.43 11.90 7.46
C ALA A 9 -26.32 11.44 8.44
N PRO A 10 -26.22 12.04 9.64
CA PRO A 10 -25.32 11.56 10.67
C PRO A 10 -25.75 10.16 11.10
N GLN A 11 -24.81 9.21 11.12
CA GLN A 11 -25.00 7.87 11.68
C GLN A 11 -25.45 8.04 13.13
N GLN A 12 -26.71 7.67 13.40
CA GLN A 12 -27.24 7.55 14.75
C GLN A 12 -26.56 6.34 15.39
N GLU A 13 -25.68 6.59 16.36
CA GLU A 13 -25.29 5.58 17.34
C GLU A 13 -26.59 5.13 18.04
N GLU A 14 -26.93 3.84 17.95
CA GLU A 14 -28.06 3.24 18.65
C GLU A 14 -27.89 3.47 20.14
N LYS A 15 -28.59 4.47 20.68
CA LYS A 15 -28.70 4.69 22.12
C LYS A 15 -29.47 3.51 22.71
N GLN A 16 -28.74 2.57 23.29
CA GLN A 16 -29.24 1.54 24.19
C GLN A 16 -30.23 2.19 25.18
N LEU A 17 -31.42 1.59 25.33
CA LEU A 17 -32.46 2.07 26.23
C LEU A 17 -31.87 2.26 27.63
N ASP A 18 -31.77 3.52 28.09
CA ASP A 18 -31.26 3.89 29.41
C ASP A 18 -32.35 3.60 30.45
N LEU A 19 -32.61 2.30 30.67
CA LEU A 19 -33.27 1.82 31.88
C LEU A 19 -32.41 2.35 33.02
N GLY A 20 -32.93 3.30 33.82
CA GLY A 20 -32.22 4.13 34.81
C GLY A 20 -31.47 3.40 35.96
N MET A 21 -30.90 2.25 35.69
CA MET A 21 -29.87 1.60 36.49
C MET A 21 -28.58 2.41 36.37
N LYS A 22 -28.11 2.92 37.51
CA LYS A 22 -26.77 3.51 37.64
C LYS A 22 -25.75 2.51 37.08
N ASP A 23 -25.13 2.89 35.96
CA ASP A 23 -23.97 2.21 35.38
C ASP A 23 -22.98 1.90 36.52
N PRO A 24 -22.69 0.62 36.82
CA PRO A 24 -21.83 0.26 37.95
C PRO A 24 -20.47 0.94 37.76
N PHE A 25 -19.85 1.43 38.83
CA PHE A 25 -18.57 2.16 38.75
C PHE A 25 -17.50 1.42 37.92
N LYS A 26 -17.52 0.08 37.93
CA LYS A 26 -16.67 -0.78 37.08
C LYS A 26 -16.87 -0.50 35.57
N ASN A 27 -18.09 -0.25 35.11
CA ASN A 27 -18.40 0.03 33.71
C ASN A 27 -17.88 1.40 33.26
N LYS A 28 -17.92 2.41 34.14
CA LYS A 28 -17.32 3.73 33.87
C LYS A 28 -15.79 3.64 33.79
N VAL A 29 -15.15 2.90 34.69
CA VAL A 29 -13.69 2.69 34.67
C VAL A 29 -13.26 1.88 33.43
N LEU A 30 -14.01 0.86 33.03
CA LEU A 30 -13.79 0.11 31.79
C LEU A 30 -13.94 0.99 30.54
N LYS A 31 -14.96 1.86 30.49
CA LYS A 31 -15.14 2.84 29.40
C LYS A 31 -13.96 3.82 29.31
N ILE A 32 -13.42 4.27 30.45
CA ILE A 32 -12.25 5.16 30.49
C ILE A 32 -10.99 4.42 30.04
N LYS A 33 -10.77 3.19 30.54
CA LYS A 33 -9.62 2.35 30.17
C LYS A 33 -9.61 2.02 28.67
N GLY A 34 -10.78 1.69 28.10
CA GLY A 34 -10.92 1.48 26.66
C GLY A 34 -10.62 2.73 25.83
N LYS A 35 -11.06 3.92 26.29
CA LYS A 35 -10.73 5.19 25.63
C LYS A 35 -9.23 5.52 25.69
N THR A 36 -8.57 5.25 26.83
CA THR A 36 -7.13 5.48 26.97
C THR A 36 -6.32 4.51 26.12
N ASP A 37 -6.74 3.24 26.01
CA ASP A 37 -6.06 2.26 25.16
C ASP A 37 -6.15 2.67 23.68
N VAL A 38 -7.32 3.13 23.21
CA VAL A 38 -7.48 3.66 21.84
C VAL A 38 -6.64 4.92 21.61
N MET A 39 -6.52 5.80 22.62
CA MET A 39 -5.69 6.99 22.52
C MET A 39 -4.20 6.65 22.42
N LEU A 40 -3.72 5.70 23.25
CA LEU A 40 -2.34 5.21 23.19
C LEU A 40 -2.02 4.56 21.84
N LEU A 41 -2.96 3.75 21.32
CA LEU A 41 -2.87 3.15 19.99
C LEU A 41 -2.70 4.22 18.88
N GLN A 42 -3.52 5.27 18.92
CA GLN A 42 -3.45 6.35 17.93
C GLN A 42 -2.13 7.12 18.01
N ILE A 43 -1.59 7.34 19.22
CA ILE A 43 -0.30 8.01 19.41
C ILE A 43 0.83 7.16 18.85
N GLU A 44 0.80 5.84 19.07
CA GLU A 44 1.82 4.92 18.59
C GLU A 44 1.85 4.81 17.06
N VAL A 45 0.68 4.73 16.42
CA VAL A 45 0.57 4.77 14.95
C VAL A 45 1.04 6.13 14.40
N LYS A 46 0.69 7.24 15.05
CA LYS A 46 1.19 8.57 14.65
C LYS A 46 2.71 8.70 14.78
N LYS A 47 3.32 8.05 15.78
CA LYS A 47 4.77 8.00 15.94
C LYS A 47 5.41 7.19 14.81
N PHE A 48 4.80 6.08 14.41
CA PHE A 48 5.25 5.27 13.27
C PHE A 48 5.16 6.01 11.93
N LEU A 49 4.06 6.74 11.70
CA LEU A 49 3.93 7.57 10.49
C LEU A 49 4.95 8.71 10.42
N LYS A 50 5.71 8.97 11.49
CA LYS A 50 6.85 9.90 11.52
C LYS A 50 8.20 9.18 11.49
N ASP A 51 8.21 7.85 11.38
CA ASP A 51 9.44 7.07 11.33
C ASP A 51 10.20 7.37 10.04
N ALA A 52 11.50 7.65 10.15
CA ALA A 52 12.34 8.00 9.01
C ALA A 52 12.44 6.83 8.02
N PHE A 53 12.49 5.60 8.54
CA PHE A 53 12.56 4.39 7.70
C PHE A 53 11.28 4.20 6.87
N PHE A 54 10.11 4.46 7.46
CA PHE A 54 8.84 4.40 6.75
C PHE A 54 8.85 5.37 5.56
N TRP A 55 9.19 6.63 5.79
CA TRP A 55 9.25 7.63 4.71
C TRP A 55 10.34 7.32 3.69
N PHE A 56 11.51 6.85 4.11
CA PHE A 56 12.56 6.41 3.21
C PHE A 56 12.05 5.37 2.20
N VAL A 57 11.37 4.33 2.69
CA VAL A 57 10.81 3.27 1.83
C VAL A 57 9.74 3.83 0.89
N ILE A 58 8.79 4.63 1.41
CA ILE A 58 7.71 5.19 0.59
C ILE A 58 8.23 6.12 -0.50
N VAL A 59 9.13 7.05 -0.15
CA VAL A 59 9.71 8.00 -1.10
C VAL A 59 10.54 7.26 -2.15
N SER A 60 11.37 6.30 -1.73
CA SER A 60 12.22 5.54 -2.66
C SER A 60 11.40 4.69 -3.63
N ASN A 61 10.38 3.98 -3.15
CA ASN A 61 9.49 3.20 -4.01
C ASN A 61 8.68 4.08 -4.96
N THR A 62 8.25 5.26 -4.50
CA THR A 62 7.57 6.23 -5.36
C THR A 62 8.52 6.75 -6.45
N GLY A 63 9.78 7.03 -6.11
CA GLY A 63 10.82 7.39 -7.09
C GLY A 63 11.04 6.29 -8.12
N MET A 64 11.14 5.03 -7.71
CA MET A 64 11.25 3.88 -8.61
C MET A 64 10.03 3.71 -9.51
N LEU A 65 8.82 3.90 -8.97
CA LEU A 65 7.60 3.85 -9.76
C LEU A 65 7.59 4.91 -10.86
N ILE A 66 7.98 6.14 -10.52
CA ILE A 66 8.10 7.23 -11.50
C ILE A 66 9.17 6.90 -12.54
N GLN A 67 10.34 6.42 -12.11
CA GLN A 67 11.41 6.02 -13.01
C GLN A 67 10.96 4.93 -13.99
N GLN A 68 10.30 3.88 -13.51
CA GLN A 68 9.75 2.81 -14.36
C GLN A 68 8.74 3.36 -15.37
N GLY A 69 7.85 4.26 -14.92
CA GLY A 69 6.85 4.90 -15.79
C GLY A 69 7.47 5.78 -16.88
N LEU A 70 8.44 6.62 -16.52
CA LEU A 70 9.16 7.47 -17.48
C LEU A 70 9.97 6.64 -18.47
N TRP A 71 10.68 5.62 -17.99
CA TRP A 71 11.45 4.72 -18.85
C TRP A 71 10.58 4.04 -19.89
N LEU A 72 9.40 3.56 -19.48
CA LEU A 72 8.42 2.98 -20.39
C LEU A 72 7.89 4.02 -21.38
N TYR A 73 7.48 5.20 -20.89
CA TYR A 73 6.95 6.26 -21.75
C TYR A 73 7.92 6.63 -22.88
N ASP A 74 9.20 6.78 -22.57
CA ASP A 74 10.23 7.20 -23.53
C ASP A 74 10.61 6.10 -24.53
N ASN A 75 10.51 4.82 -24.15
CA ASN A 75 11.05 3.71 -24.94
C ASN A 75 9.98 2.74 -25.51
N ILE A 76 8.70 2.85 -25.14
CA ILE A 76 7.62 1.94 -25.59
C ILE A 76 7.44 1.87 -27.11
N GLN A 77 7.79 2.95 -27.82
CA GLN A 77 7.73 3.00 -29.28
C GLN A 77 8.90 2.26 -29.93
N ARG A 78 10.04 2.17 -29.24
CA ARG A 78 11.25 1.49 -29.72
C ARG A 78 11.22 -0.01 -29.44
N PHE A 79 10.45 -0.43 -28.43
CA PHE A 79 10.34 -1.84 -28.10
C PHE A 79 9.66 -2.65 -29.21
N PRO A 80 10.18 -3.87 -29.48
CA PRO A 80 9.54 -4.80 -30.41
C PRO A 80 8.11 -5.13 -29.95
N SER A 81 7.26 -5.54 -30.88
CA SER A 81 5.87 -5.93 -30.56
C SER A 81 5.79 -7.06 -29.52
N LEU A 82 6.80 -7.92 -29.52
CA LEU A 82 6.91 -9.11 -28.69
C LEU A 82 8.19 -9.03 -27.85
N ALA A 83 8.04 -9.04 -26.52
CA ALA A 83 9.14 -9.01 -25.55
C ALA A 83 9.19 -10.32 -24.74
N PRO A 84 10.38 -10.92 -24.54
CA PRO A 84 10.52 -12.17 -23.78
C PRO A 84 10.48 -11.90 -22.28
N VAL A 85 9.29 -11.66 -21.73
CA VAL A 85 9.11 -11.35 -20.31
C VAL A 85 9.00 -12.61 -19.45
N LEU A 86 8.64 -13.74 -20.05
CA LEU A 86 8.33 -14.98 -19.33
C LEU A 86 9.52 -15.97 -19.34
N ASN A 87 9.54 -16.84 -18.33
CA ASN A 87 10.69 -17.66 -17.98
C ASN A 87 11.09 -18.69 -19.05
N TYR A 88 12.37 -19.09 -19.03
CA TYR A 88 12.95 -20.13 -19.91
C TYR A 88 12.33 -21.53 -19.77
N ASN A 89 11.50 -21.76 -18.75
CA ASN A 89 10.85 -23.07 -18.53
C ASN A 89 9.58 -23.26 -19.38
N LEU A 90 9.12 -22.22 -20.08
CA LEU A 90 7.97 -22.30 -21.01
C LEU A 90 8.43 -22.68 -22.42
N MET A 91 7.51 -23.15 -23.26
CA MET A 91 7.80 -23.35 -24.69
C MET A 91 8.18 -21.99 -25.34
N PRO A 92 9.08 -21.96 -26.33
CA PRO A 92 9.60 -20.70 -26.91
C PRO A 92 8.51 -19.72 -27.36
N ASP A 93 7.40 -20.22 -27.89
CA ASP A 93 6.27 -19.42 -28.37
C ASP A 93 5.52 -18.72 -27.22
N ASP A 94 5.49 -19.33 -26.03
CA ASP A 94 4.84 -18.77 -24.84
C ASP A 94 5.74 -17.81 -24.05
N ARG A 95 7.04 -17.71 -24.38
CA ARG A 95 7.98 -16.84 -23.68
C ARG A 95 7.81 -15.37 -24.06
N VAL A 96 7.27 -15.13 -25.24
CA VAL A 96 7.22 -13.81 -25.84
C VAL A 96 5.82 -13.25 -25.72
N THR A 97 5.70 -12.13 -25.01
CA THR A 97 4.42 -11.48 -24.71
C THR A 97 4.38 -10.13 -25.39
N ASP A 98 3.17 -9.62 -25.64
CA ASP A 98 2.97 -8.27 -26.14
C ASP A 98 3.68 -7.23 -25.23
N LYS A 99 4.31 -6.23 -25.84
CA LYS A 99 5.03 -5.15 -25.14
C LYS A 99 4.20 -4.42 -24.08
N ASN A 100 2.87 -4.43 -24.19
CA ASN A 100 1.97 -3.87 -23.18
C ASN A 100 2.10 -4.58 -21.82
N PHE A 101 2.60 -5.81 -21.79
CA PHE A 101 2.87 -6.53 -20.55
C PHE A 101 3.96 -5.85 -19.71
N LEU A 102 4.83 -5.03 -20.30
CA LEU A 102 5.84 -4.27 -19.55
C LEU A 102 5.20 -3.25 -18.56
N PHE A 103 3.96 -2.83 -18.79
CA PHE A 103 3.21 -2.00 -17.83
C PHE A 103 2.82 -2.75 -16.54
N ALA A 104 2.97 -4.08 -16.51
CA ALA A 104 2.75 -4.85 -15.28
C ALA A 104 3.75 -4.49 -14.18
N PHE A 105 5.01 -4.18 -14.51
CA PHE A 105 6.04 -3.83 -13.54
C PHE A 105 5.70 -2.59 -12.69
N PRO A 106 5.39 -1.42 -13.28
CA PRO A 106 4.95 -0.25 -12.51
C PRO A 106 3.63 -0.50 -11.79
N LEU A 107 2.71 -1.28 -12.38
CA LEU A 107 1.44 -1.61 -11.74
C LEU A 107 1.62 -2.45 -10.46
N ILE A 108 2.48 -3.47 -10.50
CA ILE A 108 2.83 -4.30 -9.33
C ILE A 108 3.50 -3.44 -8.26
N THR A 109 4.41 -2.55 -8.64
CA THR A 109 5.08 -1.62 -7.72
C THR A 109 4.06 -0.70 -7.04
N LEU A 110 3.12 -0.12 -7.80
CA LEU A 110 2.05 0.73 -7.27
C LEU A 110 1.16 -0.03 -6.27
N ILE A 111 0.71 -1.23 -6.63
CA ILE A 111 -0.11 -2.08 -5.76
C ILE A 111 0.67 -2.44 -4.50
N GLY A 112 1.95 -2.78 -4.64
CA GLY A 112 2.84 -3.09 -3.52
C GLY A 112 2.96 -1.94 -2.52
N ILE A 113 3.14 -0.71 -3.01
CA ILE A 113 3.17 0.50 -2.16
C ILE A 113 1.85 0.63 -1.39
N ILE A 114 0.70 0.57 -2.07
CA ILE A 114 -0.62 0.72 -1.44
C ILE A 114 -0.85 -0.34 -0.37
N ILE A 115 -0.59 -1.62 -0.69
CA ILE A 115 -0.74 -2.73 0.25
C ILE A 115 0.20 -2.54 1.44
N SER A 116 1.46 -2.15 1.19
CA SER A 116 2.43 -1.95 2.27
C SER A 116 1.99 -0.87 3.25
N ILE A 117 1.44 0.27 2.77
CA ILE A 117 0.93 1.35 3.61
C ILE A 117 -0.26 0.87 4.45
N ILE A 118 -1.22 0.18 3.84
CA ILE A 118 -2.41 -0.32 4.53
C ILE A 118 -2.03 -1.35 5.60
N VAL A 119 -1.21 -2.33 5.25
CA VAL A 119 -0.80 -3.41 6.16
C VAL A 119 0.05 -2.85 7.29
N THR A 120 1.02 -2.00 7.00
CA THR A 120 1.89 -1.42 8.05
C THR A 120 1.09 -0.56 9.01
N THR A 121 0.20 0.31 8.51
CA THR A 121 -0.65 1.15 9.38
C THR A 121 -1.58 0.30 10.26
N LYS A 122 -2.16 -0.79 9.72
CA LYS A 122 -3.11 -1.64 10.44
C LYS A 122 -2.44 -2.56 11.46
N TYR A 123 -1.26 -3.08 11.15
CA TYR A 123 -0.60 -4.13 11.96
C TYR A 123 0.60 -3.63 12.77
N TYR A 124 1.02 -2.37 12.62
CA TYR A 124 2.20 -1.83 13.33
C TYR A 124 2.10 -1.98 14.84
N ASN A 125 0.91 -1.75 15.41
CA ASN A 125 0.71 -1.87 16.84
C ASN A 125 0.84 -3.33 17.35
N LYS A 126 0.47 -4.32 16.52
CA LYS A 126 0.58 -5.72 16.91
C LYS A 126 2.02 -6.21 16.79
N GLU A 127 2.67 -5.92 15.66
CA GLU A 127 4.02 -6.43 15.36
C GLU A 127 4.89 -5.39 14.63
N LYS A 128 5.72 -4.68 15.40
CA LYS A 128 6.62 -3.64 14.88
C LYS A 128 7.71 -4.18 13.96
N MET A 129 8.29 -5.34 14.30
CA MET A 129 9.35 -5.93 13.48
C MET A 129 8.81 -6.47 12.16
N LEU A 130 7.65 -7.14 12.19
CA LEU A 130 7.02 -7.68 10.99
C LEU A 130 6.64 -6.56 10.01
N THR A 131 6.10 -5.45 10.50
CA THR A 131 5.75 -4.30 9.64
C THR A 131 6.98 -3.66 8.99
N LYS A 132 8.09 -3.51 9.71
CA LYS A 132 9.36 -3.05 9.11
C LYS A 132 9.91 -4.04 8.08
N PHE A 133 9.79 -5.34 8.35
CA PHE A 133 10.18 -6.37 7.40
C PHE A 133 9.35 -6.33 6.11
N ILE A 134 8.03 -6.14 6.20
CA ILE A 134 7.14 -6.00 5.04
C ILE A 134 7.53 -4.77 4.19
N LEU A 135 7.85 -3.64 4.82
CA LEU A 135 8.34 -2.45 4.12
C LEU A 135 9.65 -2.75 3.37
N LEU A 136 10.59 -3.42 4.04
CA LEU A 136 11.85 -3.82 3.42
C LEU A 136 11.63 -4.77 2.23
N CYS A 137 10.74 -5.76 2.37
CA CYS A 137 10.39 -6.66 1.28
C CYS A 137 9.78 -5.93 0.09
N THR A 138 8.91 -4.94 0.35
CA THR A 138 8.29 -4.12 -0.70
C THR A 138 9.34 -3.24 -1.40
N PHE A 139 10.29 -2.70 -0.63
CA PHE A 139 11.43 -1.97 -1.17
C PHE A 139 12.30 -2.84 -2.08
N LEU A 140 12.71 -4.01 -1.60
CA LEU A 140 13.51 -4.97 -2.37
C LEU A 140 12.77 -5.47 -3.62
N ALA A 141 11.46 -5.69 -3.54
CA ALA A 141 10.65 -6.06 -4.68
C ALA A 141 10.62 -4.95 -5.75
N SER A 142 10.55 -3.68 -5.33
CA SER A 142 10.56 -2.53 -6.24
C SER A 142 11.92 -2.36 -6.92
N ILE A 143 13.03 -2.58 -6.18
CA ILE A 143 14.38 -2.63 -6.76
C ILE A 143 14.47 -3.74 -7.81
N SER A 144 14.08 -4.96 -7.44
CA SER A 144 14.14 -6.13 -8.32
C SER A 144 13.33 -5.89 -9.60
N GLY A 145 12.09 -5.40 -9.47
CA GLY A 145 11.23 -5.07 -10.62
C GLY A 145 11.85 -4.03 -11.54
N SER A 146 12.51 -3.01 -10.98
CA SER A 146 13.22 -1.98 -11.77
C SER A 146 14.40 -2.57 -12.54
N ILE A 147 15.21 -3.42 -11.89
CA ILE A 147 16.36 -4.08 -12.53
C ILE A 147 15.89 -5.00 -13.65
N VAL A 148 14.86 -5.82 -13.41
CA VAL A 148 14.30 -6.72 -14.41
C VAL A 148 13.76 -5.94 -15.62
N LEU A 149 13.04 -4.83 -15.38
CA LEU A 149 12.53 -3.97 -16.45
C LEU A 149 13.68 -3.42 -17.31
N ILE A 150 14.74 -2.90 -16.68
CA ILE A 150 15.91 -2.40 -17.40
C ILE A 150 16.59 -3.53 -18.17
N HIS A 151 16.81 -4.68 -17.55
CA HIS A 151 17.49 -5.80 -18.20
C HIS A 151 16.73 -6.33 -19.42
N LEU A 152 15.40 -6.44 -19.33
CA LEU A 152 14.54 -6.85 -20.44
C LEU A 152 14.54 -5.83 -21.59
N THR A 153 14.72 -4.56 -21.27
CA THR A 153 14.63 -3.46 -22.25
C THR A 153 15.99 -3.03 -22.81
N GLN A 154 17.10 -3.27 -22.11
CA GLN A 154 18.45 -2.86 -22.52
C GLN A 154 18.96 -3.57 -23.79
N ASN A 155 18.39 -4.72 -24.14
CA ASN A 155 18.73 -5.44 -25.37
C ASN A 155 18.04 -4.89 -26.63
N TYR A 156 17.27 -3.79 -26.50
CA TYR A 156 16.50 -3.13 -27.57
C TYR A 156 16.72 -1.61 -27.57
#